data_AF-A0A948HYW1-F1
#
_entry.id   AF-A0A948HYW1-F1
#
_cell.length_a   1.000
_cell.length_b   1.000
_cell.length_c   1.000
_cell.angle_alpha   90.00
_cell.angle_beta   90.00
_cell.angle_gamma   90.00
#
_symmetry.space_group_name_H-M   'P 1'
#
loop_
_entity.id
_entity.type
_entity.pdbx_description
1 polymer ?
#
loop_
_entity_poly.entity_id
_entity_poly.type
_entity_poly.pdbx_seq_one_letter_code
_entity_poly.pdbx_strand_id
1 'polypeptide(L)'
;MSRPSTLILAADDPVPGKILVLAGLQHCAVILGVGIAMPLLVLARGDLDPQTTRQMLSLALVGLGLATILQIQRGKIFGSGYLAPATFTAAYLPPCLSAMETGGPALVMGMLIFAGLVQMALAPALRRLRPYLPPEIGGLAVLMIGIILGLLGFRLIAEIGTAHVVTHAGIGLSWLGGITLAAIVAFNIWGTGNVRLYGTLLGIIGGCVAALAYGAMDGATLVDDLVTQGVALPMPMLQMPSFDPLLASEFAISAVACSLRAMGDLITCQKIEDTRWVRPDMTRIRGGILADGLGTLLGGALGSPIGTNTFSGSIGLASATGIAARRIGYG
;
A
#
# COMPACT_ATOMS: atom_id res chain seq x y z
N MET A 1 -5.00 1.25 29.48
CA MET A 1 -4.46 0.11 28.71
C MET A 1 -4.44 -1.13 29.58
N SER A 2 -5.40 -2.03 29.38
CA SER A 2 -5.28 -3.43 29.84
C SER A 2 -4.97 -4.30 28.63
N ARG A 3 -3.83 -4.99 28.69
CA ARG A 3 -3.33 -5.80 27.60
C ARG A 3 -4.19 -7.07 27.40
N PRO A 4 -4.59 -7.41 26.17
CA PRO A 4 -5.25 -8.68 25.89
C PRO A 4 -4.32 -9.87 26.12
N SER A 5 -4.88 -11.00 26.57
CA SER A 5 -4.13 -12.26 26.73
C SER A 5 -3.66 -12.86 25.40
N THR A 6 -4.29 -12.48 24.29
CA THR A 6 -3.92 -12.87 22.93
C THR A 6 -2.74 -12.05 22.37
N LEU A 7 -2.34 -10.96 23.04
CA LEU A 7 -1.28 -10.06 22.57
C LEU A 7 0.08 -10.46 23.15
N ILE A 8 0.92 -11.10 22.32
CA ILE A 8 2.26 -11.59 22.65
C ILE A 8 3.29 -10.45 22.70
N LEU A 9 3.17 -9.44 21.83
CA LEU A 9 4.00 -8.22 21.85
C LEU A 9 3.12 -6.99 21.60
N ALA A 10 3.09 -6.05 22.55
CA ALA A 10 2.38 -4.78 22.43
C ALA A 10 3.23 -3.72 21.69
N ALA A 11 2.62 -2.59 21.26
CA ALA A 11 3.30 -1.54 20.49
C ALA A 11 4.67 -1.13 21.03
N ASP A 12 4.77 -0.90 22.35
CA ASP A 12 5.98 -0.38 22.99
C ASP A 12 6.97 -1.47 23.46
N ASP A 13 6.60 -2.75 23.35
CA ASP A 13 7.44 -3.84 23.88
C ASP A 13 8.80 -3.92 23.16
N PRO A 14 9.87 -4.29 23.87
CA PRO A 14 11.13 -4.65 23.24
C PRO A 14 10.93 -5.91 22.39
N VAL A 15 11.49 -5.91 21.17
CA VAL A 15 11.39 -7.05 20.24
C VAL A 15 12.75 -7.72 20.14
N PRO A 16 12.84 -9.05 20.40
CA PRO A 16 14.07 -9.81 20.15
C PRO A 16 14.51 -9.69 18.68
N GLY A 17 15.81 -9.54 18.42
CA GLY A 17 16.31 -9.25 17.07
C GLY A 17 15.87 -10.24 15.98
N LYS A 18 15.75 -11.53 16.31
CA LYS A 18 15.25 -12.55 15.37
C LYS A 18 13.77 -12.33 15.00
N ILE A 19 12.93 -12.00 15.99
CA ILE A 19 11.50 -11.72 15.77
C ILE A 19 11.35 -10.43 14.99
N LEU A 20 12.16 -9.42 15.31
CA LEU A 20 12.18 -8.14 14.60
C LEU A 20 12.40 -8.34 13.10
N VAL A 21 13.46 -9.06 12.72
CA VAL A 21 13.81 -9.30 11.31
C VAL A 21 12.76 -10.17 10.62
N LEU A 22 12.34 -11.28 11.24
CA LEU A 22 11.38 -12.21 10.62
C LEU A 22 10.00 -11.59 10.46
N ALA A 23 9.51 -10.86 11.46
CA ALA A 23 8.23 -10.17 11.38
C ALA A 23 8.30 -8.97 10.43
N GLY A 24 9.42 -8.24 10.40
CA GLY A 24 9.64 -7.14 9.44
C GLY A 24 9.56 -7.64 8.01
N LEU A 25 10.35 -8.69 7.69
CA LEU A 25 10.29 -9.39 6.41
C LEU A 25 8.89 -9.90 6.06
N GLN A 26 8.14 -10.39 7.05
CA GLN A 26 6.75 -10.82 6.84
C GLN A 26 5.85 -9.65 6.43
N HIS A 27 5.89 -8.53 7.14
CA HIS A 27 5.11 -7.35 6.79
C HIS A 27 5.51 -6.82 5.40
N CYS A 28 6.81 -6.73 5.12
CA CYS A 28 7.31 -6.36 3.79
C CYS A 28 6.76 -7.30 2.71
N ALA A 29 6.83 -8.62 2.91
CA ALA A 29 6.38 -9.60 1.92
C ALA A 29 4.88 -9.47 1.61
N VAL A 30 4.04 -9.26 2.63
CA VAL A 30 2.58 -9.09 2.44
C VAL A 30 2.28 -7.75 1.78
N ILE A 31 2.98 -6.67 2.15
CA ILE A 31 2.82 -5.35 1.52
C ILE A 31 3.26 -5.41 0.05
N LEU A 32 4.42 -5.98 -0.26
CA LEU A 32 4.95 -6.04 -1.63
C LEU A 32 4.07 -6.91 -2.53
N GLY A 33 3.56 -8.04 -2.02
CA GLY A 33 2.71 -8.95 -2.79
C GLY A 33 1.40 -8.31 -3.29
N VAL A 34 0.89 -7.28 -2.63
CA VAL A 34 -0.34 -6.57 -3.05
C VAL A 34 -0.04 -5.17 -3.58
N GLY A 35 0.92 -4.48 -2.97
CA GLY A 35 1.17 -3.06 -3.17
C GLY A 35 1.82 -2.73 -4.51
N ILE A 36 2.74 -3.57 -5.02
CA ILE A 36 3.53 -3.26 -6.24
C ILE A 36 2.66 -3.14 -7.49
N ALA A 37 1.51 -3.84 -7.54
CA ALA A 37 0.64 -3.82 -8.71
C ALA A 37 0.17 -2.40 -9.07
N MET A 38 -0.15 -1.57 -8.08
CA MET A 38 -0.74 -0.24 -8.35
C MET A 38 0.23 0.76 -8.96
N PRO A 39 1.44 0.97 -8.42
CA PRO A 39 2.48 1.75 -9.09
C PRO A 39 2.70 1.32 -10.52
N LEU A 40 2.80 0.01 -10.78
CA LEU A 40 3.03 -0.52 -12.13
C LEU A 40 1.89 -0.19 -13.08
N LEU A 41 0.63 -0.30 -12.63
CA LEU A 41 -0.53 0.08 -13.45
C LEU A 41 -0.52 1.55 -13.84
N VAL A 42 -0.13 2.43 -12.92
CA VAL A 42 -0.02 3.86 -13.23
C VAL A 42 1.15 4.11 -14.19
N LEU A 43 2.32 3.53 -13.95
CA LEU A 43 3.51 3.71 -14.81
C LEU A 43 3.29 3.18 -16.23
N ALA A 44 2.63 2.03 -16.38
CA ALA A 44 2.29 1.46 -17.68
C ALA A 44 1.38 2.37 -18.52
N ARG A 45 0.67 3.30 -17.89
CA ARG A 45 -0.20 4.26 -18.57
C ARG A 45 0.54 5.43 -19.21
N GLY A 46 1.76 5.72 -18.74
CA GLY A 46 2.56 6.88 -19.15
C GLY A 46 3.50 6.67 -20.32
N ASP A 47 3.50 5.49 -20.97
CA ASP A 47 4.41 5.10 -22.06
C ASP A 47 5.89 5.45 -21.77
N LEU A 48 6.31 5.17 -20.55
CA LEU A 48 7.64 5.51 -20.05
C LEU A 48 8.67 4.48 -20.49
N ASP A 49 9.91 4.92 -20.69
CA ASP A 49 11.00 4.00 -20.94
C ASP A 49 11.19 3.03 -19.73
N PRO A 50 11.70 1.80 -19.96
CA PRO A 50 11.87 0.81 -18.90
C PRO A 50 12.81 1.25 -17.77
N GLN A 51 13.76 2.16 -18.04
CA GLN A 51 14.68 2.65 -17.03
C GLN A 51 14.00 3.64 -16.08
N THR A 52 13.23 4.60 -16.62
CA THR A 52 12.42 5.54 -15.84
C THR A 52 11.36 4.79 -15.01
N THR A 53 10.69 3.81 -15.60
CA THR A 53 9.71 2.96 -14.90
C THR A 53 10.32 2.30 -13.66
N ARG A 54 11.51 1.69 -13.80
CA ARG A 54 12.23 1.06 -12.69
C ARG A 54 12.69 2.06 -11.64
N GLN A 55 13.18 3.22 -12.06
CA GLN A 55 13.61 4.28 -11.14
C GLN A 55 12.44 4.82 -10.31
N MET A 56 11.32 5.14 -10.94
CA MET A 56 10.11 5.61 -10.26
C MET A 56 9.55 4.56 -9.30
N LEU A 57 9.52 3.28 -9.71
CA LEU A 57 9.10 2.19 -8.83
C LEU A 57 10.02 2.08 -7.60
N SER A 58 11.33 2.20 -7.79
CA SER A 58 12.31 2.15 -6.70
C SER A 58 12.15 3.33 -5.73
N LEU A 59 11.94 4.55 -6.25
CA LEU A 59 11.65 5.74 -5.45
C LEU A 59 10.32 5.62 -4.69
N ALA A 60 9.31 5.03 -5.32
CA ALA A 60 8.02 4.75 -4.66
C ALA A 60 8.20 3.82 -3.46
N LEU A 61 9.01 2.77 -3.58
CA LEU A 61 9.31 1.85 -2.47
C LEU A 61 10.08 2.54 -1.33
N VAL A 62 11.04 3.42 -1.66
CA VAL A 62 11.73 4.24 -0.65
C VAL A 62 10.74 5.17 0.05
N GLY A 63 9.91 5.88 -0.71
CA GLY A 63 8.86 6.74 -0.18
C GLY A 63 7.88 5.99 0.73
N LEU A 64 7.53 4.74 0.37
CA LEU A 64 6.68 3.87 1.16
C LEU A 64 7.32 3.46 2.50
N GLY A 65 8.63 3.17 2.49
CA GLY A 65 9.40 2.91 3.71
C GLY A 65 9.43 4.13 4.63
N LEU A 66 9.67 5.32 4.07
CA LEU A 66 9.63 6.58 4.82
C LEU A 66 8.24 6.87 5.41
N ALA A 67 7.18 6.66 4.62
CA ALA A 67 5.80 6.79 5.08
C ALA A 67 5.51 5.83 6.24
N THR A 68 5.97 4.58 6.15
CA THR A 68 5.85 3.59 7.23
C THR A 68 6.58 4.04 8.50
N ILE A 69 7.83 4.51 8.38
CA ILE A 69 8.62 5.04 9.49
C ILE A 69 7.89 6.21 10.17
N LEU A 70 7.36 7.16 9.39
CA LEU A 70 6.57 8.28 9.91
C LEU A 70 5.31 7.78 10.65
N GLN A 71 4.64 6.77 10.12
CA GLN A 71 3.38 6.26 10.63
C GLN A 71 3.53 5.51 11.96
N ILE A 72 4.60 4.73 12.11
CA ILE A 72 4.86 3.94 13.33
C ILE A 72 5.50 4.77 14.46
N GLN A 73 6.10 5.93 14.13
CA GLN A 73 6.67 6.82 15.14
C GLN A 73 5.62 7.29 16.15
N ARG A 74 6.07 7.43 17.40
CA ARG A 74 5.24 7.94 18.50
C ARG A 74 5.48 9.43 18.73
N GLY A 75 5.37 10.24 17.68
CA GLY A 75 5.63 11.68 17.76
C GLY A 75 4.52 12.45 18.49
N LYS A 76 4.81 13.72 18.80
CA LYS A 76 3.83 14.67 19.37
C LYS A 76 2.84 15.19 18.33
N ILE A 77 3.28 15.28 17.06
CA ILE A 77 2.51 15.86 15.95
C ILE A 77 2.25 14.80 14.88
N PHE A 78 3.28 14.07 14.46
CA PHE A 78 3.21 13.02 13.45
C PHE A 78 3.34 11.63 14.06
N GLY A 79 2.72 10.66 13.39
CA GLY A 79 2.82 9.25 13.69
C GLY A 79 1.74 8.77 14.64
N SER A 80 1.26 7.57 14.36
CA SER A 80 0.19 6.93 15.13
C SER A 80 0.71 6.24 16.39
N GLY A 81 1.98 5.83 16.39
CA GLY A 81 2.57 5.02 17.47
C GLY A 81 2.19 3.54 17.44
N TYR A 82 1.42 3.10 16.43
CA TYR A 82 0.95 1.72 16.23
C TYR A 82 1.65 1.05 15.04
N LEU A 83 1.65 -0.28 15.00
CA LEU A 83 2.10 -1.05 13.83
C LEU A 83 1.05 -0.98 12.72
N ALA A 84 1.02 0.15 12.01
CA ALA A 84 0.15 0.41 10.86
C ALA A 84 1.01 0.83 9.66
N PRO A 85 1.77 -0.09 9.04
CA PRO A 85 2.66 0.25 7.94
C PRO A 85 1.89 0.79 6.73
N ALA A 86 2.57 1.60 5.92
CA ALA A 86 2.00 2.18 4.71
C ALA A 86 2.00 1.15 3.56
N THR A 87 1.01 1.27 2.68
CA THR A 87 0.93 0.61 1.37
C THR A 87 0.50 1.63 0.32
N PHE A 88 0.72 1.33 -0.95
CA PHE A 88 0.04 2.05 -2.03
C PHE A 88 -1.47 1.80 -1.98
N THR A 89 -2.27 2.84 -2.21
CA THR A 89 -3.72 2.80 -2.02
C THR A 89 -4.48 2.91 -3.34
N ALA A 90 -5.47 2.04 -3.53
CA ALA A 90 -6.36 2.08 -4.67
C ALA A 90 -7.24 3.35 -4.72
N ALA A 91 -7.37 4.07 -3.60
CA ALA A 91 -8.12 5.33 -3.57
C ALA A 91 -7.51 6.39 -4.50
N TYR A 92 -6.19 6.38 -4.70
CA TYR A 92 -5.50 7.27 -5.62
C TYR A 92 -5.37 6.70 -7.04
N LEU A 93 -5.74 5.43 -7.27
CA LEU A 93 -5.50 4.80 -8.56
C LEU A 93 -6.24 5.51 -9.72
N PRO A 94 -7.56 5.74 -9.68
CA PRO A 94 -8.24 6.44 -10.78
C PRO A 94 -7.67 7.83 -11.10
N PRO A 95 -7.50 8.75 -10.12
CA PRO A 95 -6.97 10.08 -10.43
C PRO A 95 -5.50 10.07 -10.85
N CYS A 96 -4.68 9.13 -10.34
CA CYS A 96 -3.30 8.96 -10.81
C CYS A 96 -3.22 8.44 -12.25
N LEU A 97 -4.11 7.52 -12.65
CA LEU A 97 -4.20 7.07 -14.05
C LEU A 97 -4.57 8.25 -14.96
N SER A 98 -5.59 9.02 -14.58
CA SER A 98 -5.99 10.20 -15.35
C SER A 98 -4.87 11.24 -15.45
N ALA A 99 -4.18 11.54 -14.34
CA ALA A 99 -3.07 12.49 -14.32
C ALA A 99 -1.88 12.01 -15.16
N MET A 100 -1.59 10.70 -15.13
CA MET A 100 -0.52 10.13 -15.95
C MET A 100 -0.84 10.25 -17.45
N GLU A 101 -2.10 10.03 -17.85
CA GLU A 101 -2.53 10.15 -19.24
C GLU A 101 -2.51 11.60 -19.75
N THR A 102 -2.91 12.57 -18.92
CA THR A 102 -3.06 13.96 -19.37
C THR A 102 -1.79 14.79 -19.25
N GLY A 103 -0.94 14.52 -18.25
CA GLY A 103 0.23 15.35 -17.96
C GLY A 103 1.47 14.57 -17.52
N GLY A 104 1.45 13.24 -17.63
CA GLY A 104 2.60 12.40 -17.36
C GLY A 104 3.04 12.36 -15.88
N PRO A 105 4.27 11.88 -15.62
CA PRO A 105 4.79 11.69 -14.27
C PRO A 105 4.82 12.97 -13.43
N ALA A 106 5.20 14.10 -14.04
CA ALA A 106 5.28 15.40 -13.37
C ALA A 106 3.92 15.85 -12.80
N LEU A 107 2.83 15.58 -13.51
CA LEU A 107 1.48 15.90 -13.04
C LEU A 107 1.06 14.99 -11.89
N VAL A 108 1.33 13.69 -11.99
CA VAL A 108 1.07 12.75 -10.88
C VAL A 108 1.80 13.20 -9.62
N MET A 109 3.07 13.57 -9.72
CA MET A 109 3.88 14.06 -8.60
C MET A 109 3.26 15.29 -7.93
N GLY A 110 2.91 16.31 -8.70
CA GLY A 110 2.34 17.55 -8.15
C GLY A 110 0.94 17.37 -7.57
N MET A 111 0.11 16.51 -8.19
CA MET A 111 -1.21 16.19 -7.67
C MET A 111 -1.15 15.36 -6.37
N LEU A 112 -0.15 14.47 -6.22
CA LEU A 112 0.08 13.73 -4.97
C LEU A 112 0.59 14.65 -3.84
N ILE A 113 1.47 15.61 -4.15
CA ILE A 113 1.88 16.64 -3.19
C ILE A 113 0.65 17.41 -2.70
N PHE A 114 -0.21 17.84 -3.64
CA PHE A 114 -1.47 18.51 -3.30
C PHE A 114 -2.37 17.62 -2.43
N ALA A 115 -2.55 16.35 -2.79
CA ALA A 115 -3.39 15.43 -2.03
C ALA A 115 -2.89 15.20 -0.60
N GLY A 116 -1.57 15.07 -0.43
CA GLY A 116 -0.93 14.96 0.88
C GLY A 116 -1.16 16.21 1.74
N LEU A 117 -1.06 17.40 1.15
CA LEU A 117 -1.38 18.67 1.82
C LEU A 117 -2.85 18.75 2.24
N VAL A 118 -3.77 18.36 1.36
CA VAL A 118 -5.21 18.31 1.66
C VAL A 118 -5.48 17.36 2.83
N GLN A 119 -4.88 16.18 2.81
CA GLN A 119 -5.01 15.20 3.89
C GLN A 119 -4.46 15.74 5.23
N MET A 120 -3.30 16.40 5.21
CA MET A 120 -2.72 17.01 6.40
C MET A 120 -3.60 18.15 6.94
N ALA A 121 -4.19 18.95 6.05
CA ALA A 121 -5.13 20.01 6.43
C ALA A 121 -6.43 19.46 7.02
N LEU A 122 -6.88 18.29 6.56
CA LEU A 122 -8.08 17.61 7.06
C LEU A 122 -7.85 17.00 8.45
N ALA A 123 -6.64 16.50 8.75
CA ALA A 123 -6.30 15.83 10.01
C ALA A 123 -6.83 16.50 11.30
N PRO A 124 -6.66 17.82 11.54
CA PRO A 124 -7.24 18.48 12.71
C PRO A 124 -8.78 18.57 12.67
N ALA A 125 -9.39 18.65 11.48
CA ALA A 125 -10.84 18.74 11.32
C ALA A 125 -11.55 17.40 11.61
N LEU A 126 -10.90 16.26 11.39
CA LEU A 126 -11.46 14.93 11.66
C LEU A 126 -11.87 14.72 13.12
N ARG A 127 -11.21 15.41 14.08
CA ARG A 127 -11.66 15.40 15.48
C ARG A 127 -13.07 15.97 15.64
N ARG A 128 -13.42 17.00 14.86
CA ARG A 128 -14.74 17.66 14.89
C ARG A 128 -15.77 16.88 14.07
N LEU A 129 -15.33 16.21 13.00
CA LEU A 129 -16.21 15.43 12.11
C LEU A 129 -16.56 14.04 12.68
N ARG A 130 -15.88 13.57 13.73
CA ARG A 130 -16.13 12.27 14.36
C ARG A 130 -17.61 11.93 14.60
N PRO A 131 -18.49 12.83 15.12
CA PRO A 131 -19.89 12.50 15.34
C PRO A 131 -20.64 12.09 14.07
N TYR A 132 -20.15 12.53 12.91
CA TYR A 132 -20.71 12.24 11.59
C TYR A 132 -20.01 11.06 10.87
N LEU A 133 -18.95 10.51 11.48
CA LEU A 133 -18.12 9.45 10.92
C LEU A 133 -18.16 8.22 11.83
N PRO A 134 -19.31 7.54 11.92
CA PRO A 134 -19.41 6.34 12.72
C PRO A 134 -18.57 5.22 12.07
N PRO A 135 -18.07 4.24 12.85
CA PRO A 135 -17.11 3.23 12.39
C PRO A 135 -17.60 2.41 11.17
N GLU A 136 -18.91 2.34 10.96
CA GLU A 136 -19.58 1.72 9.82
C GLU A 136 -19.17 2.36 8.49
N ILE A 137 -18.93 3.68 8.45
CA ILE A 137 -18.46 4.37 7.23
C ILE A 137 -17.05 3.91 6.86
N GLY A 138 -16.18 3.74 7.86
CA GLY A 138 -14.83 3.20 7.64
C GLY A 138 -14.90 1.78 7.08
N GLY A 139 -15.76 0.93 7.64
CA GLY A 139 -16.00 -0.43 7.14
C GLY A 139 -16.52 -0.45 5.70
N LEU A 140 -17.50 0.39 5.38
CA LEU A 140 -18.04 0.53 4.02
C LEU A 140 -16.98 1.00 3.02
N ALA A 141 -16.15 1.99 3.39
CA ALA A 141 -15.08 2.48 2.52
C ALA A 141 -14.06 1.38 2.23
N VAL A 142 -13.69 0.58 3.22
CA VAL A 142 -12.80 -0.59 3.04
C VAL A 142 -13.44 -1.63 2.13
N LEU A 143 -14.74 -1.91 2.29
CA LEU A 143 -15.49 -2.82 1.41
C LEU A 143 -15.51 -2.34 -0.04
N MET A 144 -15.82 -1.06 -0.27
CA MET A 144 -15.83 -0.44 -1.60
C MET A 144 -14.46 -0.52 -2.27
N ILE A 145 -13.39 -0.21 -1.54
CA ILE A 145 -12.01 -0.36 -2.04
C ILE A 145 -11.72 -1.81 -2.41
N GLY A 146 -12.13 -2.77 -1.57
CA GLY A 146 -11.99 -4.20 -1.87
C GLY A 146 -12.73 -4.66 -3.13
N ILE A 147 -13.97 -4.17 -3.34
CA ILE A 147 -14.75 -4.47 -4.55
C ILE A 147 -14.10 -3.87 -5.79
N ILE A 148 -13.64 -2.62 -5.73
CA ILE A 148 -12.92 -1.96 -6.84
C ILE A 148 -11.66 -2.75 -7.21
N LEU A 149 -10.88 -3.17 -6.21
CA LEU A 149 -9.69 -4.00 -6.38
C LEU A 149 -10.01 -5.35 -7.03
N GLY A 150 -11.06 -6.03 -6.56
CA GLY A 150 -11.49 -7.32 -7.11
C GLY A 150 -11.93 -7.20 -8.56
N LEU A 151 -12.71 -6.16 -8.89
CA LEU A 151 -13.15 -5.88 -10.26
C LEU A 151 -11.97 -5.56 -11.18
N LEU A 152 -11.01 -4.76 -10.70
CA LEU A 152 -9.79 -4.44 -11.44
C LEU A 152 -8.95 -5.70 -11.70
N GLY A 153 -8.73 -6.53 -10.67
CA GLY A 153 -8.01 -7.79 -10.81
C GLY A 153 -8.66 -8.71 -11.84
N PHE A 154 -9.99 -8.80 -11.83
CA PHE A 154 -10.75 -9.56 -12.83
C PHE A 154 -10.56 -8.99 -14.25
N ARG A 155 -10.62 -7.67 -14.42
CA ARG A 155 -10.40 -7.03 -15.73
C ARG A 155 -8.98 -7.27 -16.27
N LEU A 156 -7.98 -7.31 -15.39
CA LEU A 156 -6.60 -7.63 -15.76
C LEU A 156 -6.46 -9.08 -16.23
N ILE A 157 -7.08 -10.03 -15.53
CA ILE A 157 -7.06 -11.45 -15.92
C ILE A 157 -7.85 -11.68 -17.22
N ALA A 158 -8.99 -11.02 -17.37
CA ALA A 158 -9.86 -11.16 -18.54
C ALA A 158 -9.41 -10.28 -19.73
N GLU A 159 -8.33 -9.51 -19.57
CA GLU A 159 -7.78 -8.57 -20.57
C GLU A 159 -8.78 -7.48 -21.05
N ILE A 160 -9.87 -7.26 -20.31
CA ILE A 160 -10.95 -6.34 -20.69
C ILE A 160 -10.52 -4.88 -20.47
N GLY A 161 -10.33 -4.14 -21.57
CA GLY A 161 -10.01 -2.70 -21.53
C GLY A 161 -8.57 -2.39 -21.09
N THR A 162 -7.65 -3.34 -21.28
CA THR A 162 -6.25 -3.28 -20.80
C THR A 162 -5.21 -3.10 -21.91
N ALA A 163 -5.63 -2.66 -23.10
CA ALA A 163 -4.80 -2.58 -24.32
C ALA A 163 -3.47 -1.80 -24.17
N HIS A 164 -3.33 -0.96 -23.13
CA HIS A 164 -2.10 -0.21 -22.83
C HIS A 164 -1.27 -0.77 -21.66
N VAL A 165 -1.81 -1.69 -20.85
CA VAL A 165 -1.13 -2.23 -19.66
C VAL A 165 -0.47 -3.57 -19.95
N VAL A 166 -1.04 -4.32 -20.89
CA VAL A 166 -0.62 -5.68 -21.23
C VAL A 166 -0.27 -5.73 -22.71
N THR A 167 0.85 -5.11 -23.08
CA THR A 167 1.33 -5.07 -24.48
C THR A 167 1.97 -6.39 -24.94
N HIS A 168 2.18 -7.35 -24.04
CA HIS A 168 2.85 -8.62 -24.35
C HIS A 168 2.07 -9.90 -24.01
N ALA A 169 0.91 -9.81 -23.36
CA ALA A 169 0.06 -10.99 -23.19
C ALA A 169 -0.95 -11.03 -24.34
N GLY A 170 -0.69 -11.87 -25.34
CA GLY A 170 -1.78 -12.30 -26.21
C GLY A 170 -2.84 -13.00 -25.37
N ILE A 171 -4.07 -13.04 -25.90
CA ILE A 171 -5.30 -13.68 -25.38
C ILE A 171 -5.08 -15.11 -24.82
N GLY A 172 -3.94 -15.74 -25.11
CA GLY A 172 -3.53 -17.05 -24.63
C GLY A 172 -2.93 -17.11 -23.22
N LEU A 173 -2.88 -16.02 -22.43
CA LEU A 173 -2.29 -16.03 -21.07
C LEU A 173 -3.30 -15.81 -19.93
N SER A 174 -4.57 -15.50 -20.23
CA SER A 174 -5.61 -15.30 -19.23
C SER A 174 -5.82 -16.53 -18.30
N TRP A 175 -5.60 -17.74 -18.82
CA TRP A 175 -5.68 -18.98 -18.03
C TRP A 175 -4.59 -19.07 -16.95
N LEU A 176 -3.40 -18.52 -17.20
CA LEU A 176 -2.30 -18.47 -16.24
C LEU A 176 -2.64 -17.52 -15.07
N GLY A 177 -3.26 -16.37 -15.38
CA GLY A 177 -3.84 -15.48 -14.38
C GLY A 177 -4.94 -16.17 -13.56
N GLY A 178 -5.80 -16.95 -14.22
CA GLY A 178 -6.83 -17.76 -13.57
C GLY A 178 -6.27 -18.81 -12.61
N ILE A 179 -5.22 -19.55 -13.00
CA ILE A 179 -4.54 -20.52 -12.12
C ILE A 179 -3.89 -19.82 -10.93
N THR A 180 -3.23 -18.70 -11.17
CA THR A 180 -2.59 -17.89 -10.12
C THR A 180 -3.64 -17.43 -9.10
N LEU A 181 -4.77 -16.89 -9.57
CA LEU A 181 -5.89 -16.51 -8.72
C LEU A 181 -6.46 -17.70 -7.94
N ALA A 182 -6.67 -18.83 -8.61
CA ALA A 182 -7.18 -20.05 -7.97
C ALA A 182 -6.24 -20.54 -6.86
N ALA A 183 -4.92 -20.49 -7.08
CA ALA A 183 -3.91 -20.83 -6.08
C ALA A 183 -3.96 -19.85 -4.88
N ILE A 184 -4.04 -18.54 -5.13
CA ILE A 184 -4.17 -17.52 -4.06
C ILE A 184 -5.43 -17.77 -3.23
N VAL A 185 -6.56 -18.00 -3.89
CA VAL A 185 -7.84 -18.31 -3.21
C VAL A 185 -7.71 -19.61 -2.41
N ALA A 186 -7.06 -20.62 -2.98
CA ALA A 186 -6.89 -21.89 -2.30
C ALA A 186 -6.05 -21.78 -1.02
N PHE A 187 -4.92 -21.07 -1.08
CA PHE A 187 -4.11 -20.81 0.09
C PHE A 187 -4.82 -19.93 1.13
N ASN A 188 -5.68 -18.99 0.71
CA ASN A 188 -6.42 -18.13 1.64
C ASN A 188 -7.61 -18.83 2.32
N ILE A 189 -8.29 -19.75 1.62
CA ILE A 189 -9.47 -20.47 2.14
C ILE A 189 -9.06 -21.73 2.91
N TRP A 190 -8.22 -22.58 2.30
CA TRP A 190 -7.84 -23.87 2.87
C TRP A 190 -6.48 -23.85 3.58
N GLY A 191 -5.68 -22.80 3.40
CA GLY A 191 -4.42 -22.66 4.12
C GLY A 191 -4.61 -22.43 5.62
N THR A 192 -3.70 -22.97 6.41
CA THR A 192 -3.67 -22.82 7.87
C THR A 192 -2.44 -22.04 8.31
N GLY A 193 -2.57 -21.25 9.39
CA GLY A 193 -1.45 -20.51 9.99
C GLY A 193 -0.72 -19.61 8.97
N ASN A 194 0.59 -19.81 8.83
CA ASN A 194 1.44 -19.01 7.95
C ASN A 194 1.11 -19.16 6.47
N VAL A 195 0.62 -20.32 6.02
CA VAL A 195 0.26 -20.53 4.61
C VAL A 195 -0.86 -19.59 4.19
N ARG A 196 -1.83 -19.37 5.08
CA ARG A 196 -2.91 -18.40 4.85
C ARG A 196 -2.40 -16.96 4.80
N LEU A 197 -1.45 -16.62 5.68
CA LEU A 197 -0.87 -15.28 5.76
C LEU A 197 -0.03 -14.93 4.53
N TYR A 198 0.71 -15.90 3.98
CA TYR A 198 1.54 -15.73 2.79
C TYR A 198 0.85 -16.16 1.48
N GLY A 199 -0.44 -16.51 1.52
CA GLY A 199 -1.14 -17.12 0.39
C GLY A 199 -1.07 -16.31 -0.91
N THR A 200 -1.16 -14.99 -0.81
CA THR A 200 -1.01 -14.09 -1.96
C THR A 200 0.40 -14.14 -2.55
N LEU A 201 1.44 -14.09 -1.71
CA LEU A 201 2.84 -14.14 -2.15
C LEU A 201 3.16 -15.51 -2.77
N LEU A 202 2.76 -16.60 -2.11
CA LEU A 202 2.96 -17.97 -2.60
C LEU A 202 2.26 -18.19 -3.94
N GLY A 203 1.04 -17.64 -4.10
CA GLY A 203 0.32 -17.67 -5.35
C GLY A 203 1.06 -16.91 -6.47
N ILE A 204 1.54 -15.70 -6.21
CA ILE A 204 2.33 -14.92 -7.19
C ILE A 204 3.61 -15.68 -7.59
N ILE A 205 4.36 -16.19 -6.62
CA ILE A 205 5.57 -17.00 -6.89
C ILE A 205 5.22 -18.21 -7.75
N GLY A 206 4.15 -18.95 -7.40
CA GLY A 206 3.68 -20.08 -8.20
C GLY A 206 3.29 -19.68 -9.62
N GLY A 207 2.61 -18.54 -9.79
CA GLY A 207 2.25 -17.97 -11.08
C GLY A 207 3.47 -17.62 -11.94
N CYS A 208 4.48 -16.97 -11.35
CA CYS A 208 5.74 -16.67 -12.03
C CYS A 208 6.51 -17.92 -12.45
N VAL A 209 6.56 -18.95 -11.59
CA VAL A 209 7.19 -20.24 -11.93
C VAL A 209 6.46 -20.91 -13.10
N ALA A 210 5.13 -20.90 -13.09
CA ALA A 210 4.34 -21.42 -14.20
C ALA A 210 4.55 -20.61 -15.50
N ALA A 211 4.68 -19.28 -15.41
CA ALA A 211 4.98 -18.41 -16.54
C ALA A 211 6.35 -18.73 -17.18
N LEU A 212 7.38 -18.94 -16.34
CA LEU A 212 8.71 -19.35 -16.79
C LEU A 212 8.68 -20.73 -17.44
N ALA A 213 7.98 -21.69 -16.83
CA ALA A 213 7.85 -23.04 -17.39
C ALA A 213 7.11 -23.07 -18.73
N TYR A 214 6.15 -22.17 -18.93
CA TYR A 214 5.43 -22.00 -20.20
C TYR A 214 6.23 -21.23 -21.25
N GLY A 215 7.34 -20.58 -20.88
CA GLY A 215 8.14 -19.75 -21.79
C GLY A 215 7.53 -18.37 -22.06
N ALA A 216 6.56 -17.92 -21.26
CA ALA A 216 6.02 -16.56 -21.33
C ALA A 216 6.97 -15.51 -20.71
N MET A 217 7.93 -15.97 -19.91
CA MET A 217 8.99 -15.16 -19.34
C MET A 217 10.34 -15.75 -19.75
N ASP A 218 11.25 -14.90 -20.23
CA ASP A 218 12.61 -15.32 -20.55
C ASP A 218 13.46 -15.34 -19.27
N GLY A 219 13.94 -16.52 -18.88
CA GLY A 219 14.78 -16.68 -17.70
C GLY A 219 16.18 -16.10 -17.89
N ALA A 220 16.67 -15.99 -19.13
CA ALA A 220 18.00 -15.47 -19.41
C ALA A 220 18.08 -13.96 -19.16
N THR A 221 17.08 -13.20 -19.60
CA THR A 221 16.98 -11.75 -19.34
C THR A 221 16.82 -11.46 -17.84
N LEU A 222 16.10 -12.31 -17.12
CA LEU A 222 15.89 -12.17 -15.68
C LEU A 222 17.18 -12.34 -14.87
N VAL A 223 18.02 -13.30 -15.26
CA VAL A 223 19.35 -13.51 -14.66
C VAL A 223 20.30 -12.39 -15.06
N ASP A 224 20.28 -11.96 -16.32
CA ASP A 224 21.15 -10.89 -16.81
C ASP A 224 20.84 -9.55 -16.11
N ASP A 225 19.55 -9.21 -15.93
CA ASP A 225 19.12 -8.05 -15.16
C ASP A 225 19.57 -8.12 -13.69
N LEU A 226 19.44 -9.29 -13.04
CA LEU A 226 19.88 -9.49 -11.65
C LEU A 226 21.40 -9.34 -11.48
N VAL A 227 22.18 -9.82 -12.45
CA VAL A 227 23.66 -9.81 -12.40
C VAL A 227 24.22 -8.44 -12.78
N THR A 228 23.64 -7.78 -13.78
CA THR A 228 24.17 -6.52 -14.32
C THR A 228 23.76 -5.28 -13.51
N GLN A 229 22.63 -5.31 -12.79
CA GLN A 229 22.05 -4.07 -12.25
C GLN A 229 22.38 -3.79 -10.77
N GLY A 230 22.93 -4.76 -10.03
CA GLY A 230 23.35 -4.56 -8.63
C GLY A 230 22.27 -3.92 -7.75
N VAL A 231 22.66 -3.42 -6.56
CA VAL A 231 21.80 -2.55 -5.76
C VAL A 231 22.01 -1.12 -6.21
N ALA A 232 21.31 -0.69 -7.26
CA ALA A 232 21.31 0.71 -7.68
C ALA A 232 20.51 1.55 -6.69
N LEU A 233 21.16 2.51 -6.03
CA LEU A 233 20.46 3.48 -5.19
C LEU A 233 19.58 4.36 -6.08
N PRO A 234 18.26 4.44 -5.81
CA PRO A 234 17.38 5.30 -6.59
C PRO A 234 17.78 6.76 -6.39
N MET A 235 18.14 7.43 -7.48
CA MET A 235 18.40 8.87 -7.46
C MET A 235 17.06 9.62 -7.52
N PRO A 236 16.83 10.65 -6.69
CA PRO A 236 15.60 11.43 -6.74
C PRO A 236 15.39 11.99 -8.15
N MET A 237 14.23 11.72 -8.75
CA MET A 237 13.88 12.36 -10.02
C MET A 237 13.54 13.82 -9.74
N LEU A 238 14.44 14.74 -10.12
CA LEU A 238 14.13 16.17 -10.18
C LEU A 238 13.30 16.47 -11.44
N GLN A 239 12.07 15.96 -11.49
CA GLN A 239 11.05 16.53 -12.38
C GLN A 239 10.29 17.61 -11.60
N MET A 240 10.05 18.77 -12.23
CA MET A 240 9.24 19.82 -11.61
C MET A 240 7.80 19.34 -11.48
N PRO A 241 7.23 19.29 -10.26
CA PRO A 241 5.84 18.91 -10.09
C PRO A 241 4.92 19.91 -10.80
N SER A 242 3.93 19.41 -11.53
CA SER A 242 2.89 20.23 -12.16
C SER A 242 1.53 20.04 -11.49
N PHE A 243 0.66 21.04 -11.60
CA PHE A 243 -0.65 21.03 -10.95
C PHE A 243 -1.75 21.32 -11.96
N ASP A 244 -2.80 20.50 -11.94
CA ASP A 244 -4.00 20.70 -12.76
C ASP A 244 -5.23 20.91 -11.84
N PRO A 245 -5.82 22.11 -11.85
CA PRO A 245 -7.03 22.41 -11.08
C PRO A 245 -8.22 21.49 -11.39
N LEU A 246 -8.32 20.92 -12.60
CA LEU A 246 -9.43 20.06 -12.99
C LEU A 246 -9.42 18.75 -12.20
N LEU A 247 -8.24 18.17 -12.02
CA LEU A 247 -8.04 16.92 -11.28
C LEU A 247 -7.98 17.14 -9.75
N ALA A 248 -7.88 18.39 -9.29
CA ALA A 248 -7.75 18.69 -7.86
C ALA A 248 -8.92 18.16 -7.02
N SER A 249 -10.14 18.18 -7.57
CA SER A 249 -11.32 17.65 -6.89
C SER A 249 -11.21 16.14 -6.65
N GLU A 250 -10.73 15.38 -7.65
CA GLU A 250 -10.58 13.92 -7.55
C GLU A 250 -9.53 13.55 -6.50
N PHE A 251 -8.36 14.19 -6.55
CA PHE A 251 -7.29 13.97 -5.57
C PHE A 251 -7.71 14.39 -4.15
N ALA A 252 -8.50 15.47 -4.01
CA ALA A 252 -9.04 15.88 -2.71
C ALA A 252 -10.05 14.87 -2.15
N ILE A 253 -10.94 14.33 -2.99
CA ILE A 253 -11.88 13.28 -2.59
C ILE A 253 -11.12 12.01 -2.18
N SER A 254 -10.10 11.62 -2.94
CA SER A 254 -9.23 10.48 -2.59
C SER A 254 -8.48 10.71 -1.27
N ALA A 255 -8.03 11.93 -0.99
CA ALA A 255 -7.40 12.29 0.29
C ALA A 255 -8.38 12.18 1.47
N VAL A 256 -9.64 12.58 1.29
CA VAL A 256 -10.71 12.39 2.30
C VAL A 256 -10.95 10.90 2.51
N ALA A 257 -11.13 10.12 1.45
CA ALA A 257 -11.31 8.67 1.53
C ALA A 257 -10.15 7.99 2.25
N CYS A 258 -8.91 8.41 1.96
CA CYS A 258 -7.73 7.89 2.62
C CYS A 258 -7.71 8.20 4.11
N SER A 259 -8.08 9.42 4.49
CA SER A 259 -8.17 9.84 5.89
C SER A 259 -9.22 9.04 6.68
N LEU A 260 -10.37 8.75 6.06
CA LEU A 260 -11.42 7.93 6.69
C LEU A 260 -10.98 6.48 6.89
N ARG A 261 -10.32 5.91 5.88
CA ARG A 261 -9.74 4.58 5.96
C ARG A 261 -8.66 4.50 7.04
N ALA A 262 -7.72 5.45 7.05
CA ALA A 262 -6.68 5.53 8.07
C ALA A 262 -7.26 5.67 9.49
N MET A 263 -8.35 6.43 9.66
CA MET A 263 -9.06 6.46 10.94
C MET A 263 -9.56 5.08 11.36
N GLY A 264 -10.22 4.34 10.47
CA GLY A 264 -10.73 3.00 10.75
C GLY A 264 -9.62 2.00 11.11
N ASP A 265 -8.52 2.03 10.36
CA ASP A 265 -7.34 1.20 10.60
C ASP A 265 -6.71 1.52 11.97
N LEU A 266 -6.53 2.80 12.31
CA LEU A 266 -5.96 3.20 13.59
C LEU A 266 -6.89 2.94 14.79
N ILE A 267 -8.21 3.04 14.61
CA ILE A 267 -9.18 2.59 15.62
C ILE A 267 -9.04 1.08 15.85
N THR A 268 -8.82 0.31 14.78
CA THR A 268 -8.62 -1.14 14.88
C THR A 268 -7.34 -1.47 15.64
N CYS A 269 -6.24 -0.77 15.37
CA CYS A 269 -5.01 -0.90 16.18
C CYS A 269 -5.25 -0.62 17.67
N GLN A 270 -6.00 0.44 18.00
CA GLN A 270 -6.32 0.75 19.39
C GLN A 270 -7.13 -0.35 20.08
N LYS A 271 -8.08 -0.97 19.38
CA LYS A 271 -8.89 -2.10 19.88
C LYS A 271 -8.06 -3.36 20.07
N ILE A 272 -7.08 -3.61 19.19
CA ILE A 272 -6.16 -4.75 19.32
C ILE A 272 -5.27 -4.61 20.56
N GLU A 273 -4.91 -3.38 20.96
CA GLU A 273 -3.98 -3.17 22.07
C GLU A 273 -4.62 -2.99 23.46
N ASP A 274 -5.90 -2.62 23.54
CA ASP A 274 -6.58 -2.35 24.81
C ASP A 274 -7.92 -3.07 24.93
N THR A 275 -8.02 -4.04 25.84
CA THR A 275 -9.29 -4.77 26.10
C THR A 275 -10.36 -3.89 26.75
N ARG A 276 -9.98 -2.77 27.38
CA ARG A 276 -10.90 -1.78 27.94
C ARG A 276 -11.11 -0.60 27.01
N TRP A 277 -10.88 -0.77 25.71
CA TRP A 277 -11.12 0.30 24.75
C TRP A 277 -12.59 0.75 24.78
N VAL A 278 -12.83 2.00 25.19
CA VAL A 278 -14.17 2.60 25.24
C VAL A 278 -14.36 3.67 24.17
N ARG A 279 -13.30 4.46 23.87
CA ARG A 279 -13.37 5.58 22.92
C ARG A 279 -12.06 5.71 22.13
N PRO A 280 -12.13 6.10 20.84
CA PRO A 280 -10.95 6.41 20.04
C PRO A 280 -10.06 7.50 20.66
N ASP A 281 -8.77 7.24 20.79
CA ASP A 281 -7.75 8.28 21.04
C ASP A 281 -7.51 9.06 19.75
N MET A 282 -8.17 10.21 19.65
CA MET A 282 -8.08 11.08 18.47
C MET A 282 -6.71 11.76 18.33
N THR A 283 -5.89 11.79 19.38
CA THR A 283 -4.54 12.38 19.29
C THR A 283 -3.65 11.48 18.43
N ARG A 284 -3.69 10.17 18.68
CA ARG A 284 -2.96 9.15 17.91
C ARG A 284 -3.50 9.05 16.49
N ILE A 285 -4.82 9.08 16.32
CA ILE A 285 -5.46 9.05 15.00
C ILE A 285 -5.05 10.27 14.18
N ARG A 286 -5.11 11.48 14.76
CA ARG A 286 -4.66 12.70 14.09
C ARG A 286 -3.19 12.61 13.68
N GLY A 287 -2.33 12.13 14.58
CA GLY A 287 -0.90 11.97 14.28
C GLY A 287 -0.65 10.98 13.14
N GLY A 288 -1.39 9.88 13.10
CA GLY A 288 -1.35 8.92 12.00
C GLY A 288 -1.87 9.50 10.67
N ILE A 289 -2.99 10.24 10.66
CA ILE A 289 -3.50 10.85 9.41
C ILE A 289 -2.54 11.93 8.90
N LEU A 290 -1.89 12.68 9.79
CA LEU A 290 -0.83 13.63 9.42
C LEU A 290 0.40 12.93 8.82
N ALA A 291 0.82 11.81 9.41
CA ALA A 291 1.94 11.02 8.89
C ALA A 291 1.61 10.37 7.54
N ASP A 292 0.37 9.93 7.34
CA ASP A 292 -0.11 9.38 6.08
C ASP A 292 -0.14 10.43 4.95
N GLY A 293 -0.66 11.62 5.24
CA GLY A 293 -0.63 12.74 4.30
C GLY A 293 0.78 13.22 3.98
N LEU A 294 1.66 13.28 5.00
CA LEU A 294 3.07 13.61 4.80
C LEU A 294 3.80 12.52 3.98
N GLY A 295 3.48 11.24 4.20
CA GLY A 295 3.98 10.13 3.41
C GLY A 295 3.60 10.25 1.94
N THR A 296 2.34 10.58 1.65
CA THR A 296 1.87 10.81 0.27
C THR A 296 2.54 12.03 -0.37
N LEU A 297 2.73 13.12 0.40
CA LEU A 297 3.43 14.32 -0.06
C LEU A 297 4.90 14.03 -0.41
N LEU A 298 5.61 13.36 0.50
CA LEU A 298 7.01 12.98 0.30
C LEU A 298 7.14 11.97 -0.84
N GLY A 299 6.22 11.02 -0.95
CA GLY A 299 6.12 10.11 -2.08
C GLY A 299 6.00 10.87 -3.40
N GLY A 300 5.06 11.81 -3.51
CA GLY A 300 4.93 12.66 -4.69
C GLY A 300 6.19 13.47 -5.00
N ALA A 301 6.82 14.06 -3.98
CA ALA A 301 8.06 14.82 -4.14
C ALA A 301 9.26 13.95 -4.57
N LEU A 302 9.28 12.66 -4.18
CA LEU A 302 10.32 11.71 -4.58
C LEU A 302 10.08 11.09 -5.96
N GLY A 303 8.90 11.26 -6.57
CA GLY A 303 8.56 10.64 -7.85
C GLY A 303 7.74 9.36 -7.74
N SER A 304 7.03 9.14 -6.62
CA SER A 304 6.09 8.03 -6.49
C SER A 304 4.95 8.18 -7.52
N PRO A 305 4.61 7.14 -8.28
CA PRO A 305 3.52 7.17 -9.25
C PRO A 305 2.13 7.04 -8.60
N ILE A 306 2.06 6.78 -7.29
CA ILE A 306 0.79 6.65 -6.56
C ILE A 306 0.95 7.05 -5.09
N GLY A 307 -0.13 7.51 -4.47
CA GLY A 307 -0.17 7.86 -3.06
C GLY A 307 -0.22 6.66 -2.12
N THR A 308 -0.01 6.92 -0.84
CA THR A 308 0.07 5.89 0.21
C THR A 308 -1.10 5.97 1.19
N ASN A 309 -1.40 4.86 1.85
CA ASN A 309 -2.30 4.79 3.00
C ASN A 309 -1.86 3.68 3.97
N THR A 310 -2.33 3.69 5.20
CA THR A 310 -2.27 2.54 6.12
C THR A 310 -2.81 1.24 5.51
N PHE A 311 -2.12 0.15 5.85
CA PHE A 311 -2.40 -1.19 5.34
C PHE A 311 -3.16 -2.07 6.35
N SER A 312 -4.49 -2.16 6.18
CA SER A 312 -5.36 -3.04 6.97
C SER A 312 -4.89 -4.51 6.99
N GLY A 313 -4.26 -5.01 5.91
CA GLY A 313 -3.75 -6.38 5.86
C GLY A 313 -2.67 -6.65 6.91
N SER A 314 -1.76 -5.68 7.13
CA SER A 314 -0.76 -5.76 8.19
C SER A 314 -1.35 -5.66 9.59
N ILE A 315 -2.43 -4.87 9.76
CA ILE A 315 -3.14 -4.78 11.04
C ILE A 315 -3.86 -6.10 11.35
N GLY A 316 -4.47 -6.72 10.34
CA GLY A 316 -5.04 -8.07 10.45
C GLY A 316 -4.00 -9.13 10.79
N LEU A 317 -2.82 -9.06 10.18
CA LEU A 317 -1.68 -9.91 10.50
C LEU A 317 -1.20 -9.74 11.95
N ALA A 318 -1.07 -8.51 12.43
CA ALA A 318 -0.70 -8.22 13.82
C ALA A 318 -1.72 -8.78 14.82
N SER A 319 -3.01 -8.67 14.50
CA SER A 319 -4.10 -9.26 15.29
C SER A 319 -4.03 -10.80 15.30
N ALA A 320 -3.77 -11.43 14.15
CA ALA A 320 -3.72 -12.88 14.02
C ALA A 320 -2.49 -13.50 14.69
N THR A 321 -1.34 -12.82 14.65
CA THR A 321 -0.08 -13.29 15.24
C THR A 321 0.07 -12.90 16.71
N GLY A 322 -0.73 -11.94 17.20
CA GLY A 322 -0.57 -11.34 18.53
C GLY A 322 0.68 -10.46 18.64
N ILE A 323 1.28 -10.06 17.52
CA ILE A 323 2.50 -9.27 17.46
C ILE A 323 2.16 -7.89 16.89
N ALA A 324 1.97 -6.90 17.77
CA ALA A 324 1.63 -5.51 17.41
C ALA A 324 2.79 -4.51 17.67
N ALA A 325 3.99 -5.00 18.01
CA ALA A 325 5.11 -4.14 18.34
C ALA A 325 5.49 -3.21 17.18
N ARG A 326 5.45 -1.89 17.40
CA ARG A 326 5.74 -0.90 16.34
C ARG A 326 7.16 -1.02 15.80
N ARG A 327 8.09 -1.55 16.61
CA ARG A 327 9.50 -1.67 16.25
C ARG A 327 9.70 -2.55 15.01
N ILE A 328 8.76 -3.46 14.76
CA ILE A 328 8.76 -4.34 13.59
C ILE A 328 8.68 -3.56 12.29
N GLY A 329 8.02 -2.40 12.28
CA GLY A 329 7.98 -1.56 11.08
C GLY A 329 9.33 -0.87 10.74
N TYR A 330 10.34 -0.95 11.60
CA TYR A 330 11.70 -0.47 11.29
C TYR A 330 12.61 -1.57 10.70
N GLY A 331 12.26 -2.84 10.91
CA GLY A 331 13.04 -3.99 10.47
C GLY A 331 12.62 -4.43 9.08
#